data_AF-A0A5C8SY44-F1
#
_entry.id   AF-A0A5C8SY44-F1
#
_cell.length_a   1.000
_cell.length_b   1.000
_cell.length_c   1.000
_cell.angle_alpha   90.00
_cell.angle_beta   90.00
_cell.angle_gamma   90.00
#
_symmetry.space_group_name_H-M   'P 1'
#
loop_
_entity.id
_entity.type
_entity.pdbx_description
1 polymer ?
#
loop_
_entity_poly.entity_id
_entity_poly.type
_entity_poly.pdbx_seq_one_letter_code
_entity_poly.pdbx_strand_id
1 'polypeptide(L)'
;MLERDRLELAHLSDEACARSGLRREAPPEETLRLDGPLADLIEGLLRLPEFDEALDRAAEDTALKARAQESEAERTAPAPASGHAARLSSDTVAFRMELARRNIDAVPVCELAEIVDPHWGPALEGLLGRAREALVVAPDRLEEALGVLQGNRDRFSRCILVKTTDTAGQRARRFDDGPLSVIETDDPHAAAFLGVRLGGYDLARDDAELRRMSRAVAPSGRTTAGMAYSVTRSVDLLMTRGQRGPTAESRRNHEIAVTEAKRLRGEAVVLR
;
A
#
# COMPACT_ATOMS: atom_id res chain seq x y z
N MET A 1 -25.61 -11.51 -31.25
CA MET A 1 -25.65 -11.05 -29.84
C MET A 1 -26.25 -9.66 -29.74
N LEU A 2 -25.77 -8.68 -30.53
CA LEU A 2 -26.31 -7.31 -30.65
C LEU A 2 -27.83 -7.16 -30.93
N GLU A 3 -28.45 -8.13 -31.58
CA GLU A 3 -29.87 -8.05 -31.97
C GLU A 3 -30.83 -8.47 -30.84
N ARG A 4 -30.33 -9.31 -29.92
CA ARG A 4 -31.08 -9.82 -28.77
C ARG A 4 -31.17 -8.77 -27.66
N ASP A 5 -30.07 -8.05 -27.42
CA ASP A 5 -30.02 -6.93 -26.47
C ASP A 5 -30.91 -5.75 -26.92
N ARG A 6 -31.03 -5.50 -28.24
CA ARG A 6 -31.94 -4.45 -28.76
C ARG A 6 -33.42 -4.77 -28.55
N LEU A 7 -33.79 -6.04 -28.61
CA LEU A 7 -35.16 -6.50 -28.37
C LEU A 7 -35.51 -6.45 -26.87
N GLU A 8 -34.57 -6.79 -25.98
CA GLU A 8 -34.77 -6.66 -24.52
C GLU A 8 -34.87 -5.19 -24.09
N LEU A 9 -34.04 -4.29 -24.62
CA LEU A 9 -34.12 -2.85 -24.36
C LEU A 9 -35.42 -2.22 -24.88
N ALA A 10 -35.94 -2.70 -26.02
CA ALA A 10 -37.22 -2.24 -26.55
C ALA A 10 -38.41 -2.68 -25.67
N HIS A 11 -38.39 -3.92 -25.18
CA HIS A 11 -39.41 -4.45 -24.28
C HIS A 11 -39.43 -3.72 -22.92
N LEU A 12 -38.26 -3.46 -22.33
CA LEU A 12 -38.14 -2.69 -21.09
C LEU A 12 -38.65 -1.25 -21.24
N SER A 13 -38.39 -0.63 -22.39
CA SER A 13 -38.90 0.71 -22.71
C SER A 13 -40.42 0.72 -22.84
N ASP A 14 -41.01 -0.27 -23.51
CA ASP A 14 -42.46 -0.33 -23.71
C ASP A 14 -43.22 -0.63 -22.40
N GLU A 15 -42.65 -1.47 -21.54
CA GLU A 15 -43.21 -1.78 -20.22
C GLU A 15 -43.14 -0.57 -19.25
N ALA A 16 -42.06 0.21 -19.29
CA ALA A 16 -41.94 1.45 -18.54
C ALA A 16 -42.90 2.55 -19.04
N CYS A 17 -43.08 2.67 -20.36
CA CYS A 17 -44.08 3.54 -20.97
C CYS A 17 -45.51 3.14 -20.55
N ALA A 18 -45.84 1.85 -20.58
CA ALA A 18 -47.16 1.36 -20.21
C ALA A 18 -47.52 1.65 -18.73
N ARG A 19 -46.55 1.53 -17.80
CA ARG A 19 -46.76 1.85 -16.37
C ARG A 19 -46.95 3.34 -16.09
N SER A 20 -46.49 4.21 -16.98
CA SER A 20 -46.63 5.68 -16.90
C SER A 20 -47.83 6.21 -17.70
N GLY A 21 -48.62 5.32 -18.33
CA GLY A 21 -49.75 5.71 -19.19
C GLY A 21 -49.34 6.29 -20.55
N LEU A 22 -48.04 6.38 -20.83
CA LEU A 22 -47.48 6.88 -22.08
C LEU A 22 -47.38 5.73 -23.08
N ARG A 23 -47.74 5.96 -24.34
CA ARG A 23 -47.52 4.97 -25.42
C ARG A 23 -46.45 5.49 -26.36
N ARG A 24 -45.50 4.63 -26.72
CA ARG A 24 -44.40 4.96 -27.62
C ARG A 24 -44.86 5.43 -29.01
N GLU A 25 -46.02 4.96 -29.45
CA GLU A 25 -46.64 5.30 -30.74
C GLU A 25 -47.76 6.35 -30.62
N ALA A 26 -47.94 6.98 -29.44
CA ALA A 26 -48.96 8.01 -29.28
C ALA A 26 -48.60 9.27 -30.10
N PRO A 27 -49.57 9.87 -30.82
CA PRO A 27 -49.34 11.13 -31.51
C PRO A 27 -48.98 12.24 -30.51
N PRO A 28 -48.04 13.15 -30.87
CA PRO A 28 -47.53 14.16 -29.95
C PRO A 28 -48.62 15.12 -29.46
N GLU A 29 -49.64 15.40 -30.28
CA GLU A 29 -50.80 16.20 -29.89
C GLU A 29 -51.71 15.55 -28.82
N GLU A 30 -51.62 14.25 -28.57
CA GLU A 30 -52.37 13.55 -27.52
C GLU A 30 -51.58 13.50 -26.21
N THR A 31 -50.26 13.35 -26.30
CA THR A 31 -49.34 13.36 -25.16
C THR A 31 -49.17 14.76 -24.56
N LEU A 32 -49.18 15.80 -25.38
CA LEU A 32 -48.94 17.20 -24.97
C LEU A 32 -50.22 17.97 -24.58
N ARG A 33 -51.37 17.29 -24.45
CA ARG A 33 -52.61 17.94 -23.99
C ARG A 33 -52.48 18.36 -22.53
N LEU A 34 -53.14 19.47 -22.19
CA LEU A 34 -53.24 19.96 -20.81
C LEU A 34 -53.86 18.94 -19.86
N ASP A 35 -54.75 18.08 -20.36
CA ASP A 35 -55.40 17.00 -19.60
C ASP A 35 -54.88 15.61 -20.03
N GLY A 36 -53.65 15.57 -20.56
CA GLY A 36 -53.02 14.36 -21.09
C GLY A 36 -52.15 13.63 -20.06
N PRO A 37 -51.71 12.39 -20.38
CA PRO A 37 -50.91 11.57 -19.48
C PRO A 37 -49.57 12.20 -19.06
N LEU A 38 -49.03 13.12 -19.87
CA LEU A 38 -47.83 13.89 -19.49
C LEU A 38 -48.13 14.92 -18.40
N ALA A 39 -49.30 15.56 -18.44
CA ALA A 39 -49.70 16.51 -17.41
C ALA A 39 -49.91 15.81 -16.07
N ASP A 40 -50.54 14.63 -16.07
CA ASP A 40 -50.71 13.78 -14.88
C ASP A 40 -49.36 13.34 -14.29
N LEU A 41 -48.39 13.00 -15.14
CA LEU A 41 -47.04 12.63 -14.71
C LEU A 41 -46.30 13.82 -14.07
N ILE A 42 -46.40 15.01 -14.68
CA ILE A 42 -45.81 16.25 -14.17
C ILE A 42 -46.46 16.62 -12.83
N GLU A 43 -47.79 16.51 -12.71
CA GLU A 43 -48.50 16.79 -11.47
C GLU A 43 -48.15 15.75 -10.37
N GLY A 44 -47.98 14.48 -10.76
CA GLY A 44 -47.47 13.44 -9.88
C GLY A 44 -46.06 13.74 -9.36
N LEU A 45 -45.15 14.19 -10.25
CA LEU A 45 -43.80 14.63 -9.90
C LEU A 45 -43.80 15.83 -8.93
N LEU A 46 -44.71 16.79 -9.12
CA LEU A 46 -44.85 17.96 -8.24
C LEU A 46 -45.42 17.62 -6.85
N ARG A 47 -46.09 16.47 -6.70
CA ARG A 47 -46.66 15.98 -5.43
C ARG A 47 -45.73 15.03 -4.66
N LEU A 48 -44.60 14.63 -5.26
CA LEU A 48 -43.61 13.83 -4.56
C LEU A 48 -42.96 14.68 -3.44
N PRO A 49 -42.79 14.13 -2.23
CA PRO A 49 -42.07 14.84 -1.17
C PRO A 49 -40.62 15.08 -1.60
N GLU A 50 -40.01 16.18 -1.16
CA GLU A 50 -38.59 16.45 -1.41
C GLU A 50 -37.75 15.30 -0.83
N PHE A 51 -37.25 14.43 -1.71
CA PHE A 51 -36.36 13.33 -1.33
C PHE A 51 -34.91 13.82 -1.18
N ASP A 52 -34.67 15.12 -1.33
CA ASP A 52 -33.37 15.77 -1.30
C ASP A 52 -32.62 15.42 -0.02
N GLU A 53 -33.24 15.48 1.16
CA GLU A 53 -32.56 15.14 2.42
C GLU A 53 -32.15 13.66 2.53
N ALA A 54 -32.87 12.75 1.88
CA ALA A 54 -32.55 11.32 1.89
C ALA A 54 -31.45 11.01 0.87
N LEU A 55 -31.48 11.68 -0.28
CA LEU A 55 -30.46 11.61 -1.32
C LEU A 55 -29.14 12.24 -0.85
N ASP A 56 -29.20 13.41 -0.21
CA ASP A 56 -28.04 14.09 0.38
C ASP A 56 -27.36 13.23 1.44
N ARG A 57 -28.13 12.64 2.35
CA ARG A 57 -27.59 11.69 3.35
C ARG A 57 -26.95 10.47 2.71
N ALA A 58 -27.58 9.90 1.69
CA ALA A 58 -27.01 8.76 0.95
C ALA A 58 -25.73 9.15 0.20
N ALA A 59 -25.67 10.36 -0.37
CA ALA A 59 -24.49 10.89 -1.03
C ALA A 59 -23.34 11.15 -0.05
N GLU A 60 -23.63 11.70 1.14
CA GLU A 60 -22.66 11.92 2.22
C GLU A 60 -22.08 10.60 2.76
N ASP A 61 -22.93 9.62 3.07
CA ASP A 61 -22.50 8.29 3.52
C ASP A 61 -21.63 7.59 2.48
N THR A 62 -22.00 7.70 1.20
CA THR A 62 -21.24 7.12 0.09
C THR A 62 -19.90 7.85 -0.08
N ALA A 63 -19.87 9.18 0.08
CA ALA A 63 -18.64 9.97 0.03
C ALA A 63 -17.69 9.67 1.20
N LEU A 64 -18.22 9.43 2.40
CA LEU A 64 -17.44 9.00 3.57
C LEU A 64 -16.85 7.61 3.37
N LYS A 65 -17.63 6.66 2.85
CA LYS A 65 -17.14 5.31 2.49
C LYS A 65 -16.09 5.38 1.38
N ALA A 66 -16.30 6.22 0.37
CA ALA A 66 -15.34 6.42 -0.71
C ALA A 66 -14.01 6.99 -0.19
N ARG A 67 -14.04 7.97 0.72
CA ARG A 67 -12.83 8.52 1.35
C ARG A 67 -12.12 7.51 2.26
N ALA A 68 -12.88 6.70 2.99
CA ALA A 68 -12.31 5.64 3.82
C ALA A 68 -11.61 4.57 2.97
N GLN A 69 -12.24 4.17 1.86
CA GLN A 69 -11.70 3.24 0.87
C GLN A 69 -10.51 3.83 0.10
N GLU A 70 -10.54 5.11 -0.26
CA GLU A 70 -9.42 5.81 -0.90
C GLU A 70 -8.22 5.87 0.05
N SER A 71 -8.44 6.16 1.33
CA SER A 71 -7.39 6.13 2.35
C SER A 71 -6.84 4.72 2.60
N GLU A 72 -7.65 3.68 2.49
CA GLU A 72 -7.23 2.27 2.61
C GLU A 72 -6.50 1.78 1.35
N ALA A 73 -6.93 2.23 0.18
CA ALA A 73 -6.28 1.99 -1.10
C ALA A 73 -4.93 2.72 -1.20
N GLU A 74 -4.82 3.94 -0.68
CA GLU A 74 -3.56 4.66 -0.52
C GLU A 74 -2.61 3.95 0.47
N ARG A 75 -3.16 3.36 1.54
CA ARG A 75 -2.38 2.55 2.51
C ARG A 75 -1.85 1.24 1.91
N THR A 76 -2.57 0.70 0.93
CA THR A 76 -2.24 -0.58 0.27
C THR A 76 -1.63 -0.37 -1.13
N ALA A 77 -1.47 0.88 -1.57
CA ALA A 77 -0.94 1.22 -2.87
C ALA A 77 0.54 0.78 -2.95
N PRO A 78 0.91 -0.03 -3.96
CA PRO A 78 2.31 -0.24 -4.26
C PRO A 78 2.94 1.12 -4.63
N ALA A 79 4.19 1.33 -4.22
CA ALA A 79 4.96 2.51 -4.63
C ALA A 79 4.92 2.67 -6.17
N PRO A 80 4.88 3.91 -6.69
CA PRO A 80 4.75 4.17 -8.12
C PRO A 80 5.80 3.38 -8.90
N ALA A 81 5.30 2.67 -9.91
CA ALA A 81 6.04 1.77 -10.76
C ALA A 81 7.33 2.41 -11.32
N SER A 82 8.47 2.01 -10.76
CA SER A 82 9.64 1.76 -11.57
C SER A 82 9.62 0.24 -11.82
N GLY A 83 9.49 -0.17 -13.09
CA GLY A 83 9.17 -1.55 -13.50
C GLY A 83 10.25 -2.61 -13.24
N HIS A 84 10.93 -2.56 -12.11
CA HIS A 84 11.87 -3.57 -11.68
C HIS A 84 11.29 -4.28 -10.45
N ALA A 85 11.34 -5.62 -10.42
CA ALA A 85 11.35 -6.35 -9.16
C ALA A 85 12.26 -5.63 -8.17
N ALA A 86 11.81 -5.46 -6.92
CA ALA A 86 12.62 -4.81 -5.90
C ALA A 86 13.99 -5.50 -5.90
N ARG A 87 15.01 -4.74 -6.29
CA ARG A 87 16.38 -5.21 -6.48
C ARG A 87 17.26 -4.47 -5.50
N LEU A 88 18.29 -5.15 -5.01
CA LEU A 88 19.38 -4.52 -4.28
C LEU A 88 19.90 -3.32 -5.09
N SER A 89 20.34 -2.28 -4.39
CA SER A 89 20.95 -1.13 -5.04
C SER A 89 22.18 -1.56 -5.85
N SER A 90 22.46 -0.83 -6.93
CA SER A 90 23.61 -1.08 -7.80
C SER A 90 24.93 -1.15 -7.03
N ASP A 91 25.08 -0.31 -6.00
CA ASP A 91 26.26 -0.25 -5.15
C ASP A 91 26.42 -1.56 -4.36
N THR A 92 25.34 -2.04 -3.74
CA THR A 92 25.33 -3.30 -2.98
C THR A 92 25.61 -4.49 -3.88
N VAL A 93 25.00 -4.55 -5.08
CA VAL A 93 25.27 -5.62 -6.05
C VAL A 93 26.73 -5.60 -6.49
N ALA A 94 27.27 -4.42 -6.83
CA ALA A 94 28.66 -4.28 -7.25
C ALA A 94 29.64 -4.65 -6.13
N PHE A 95 29.35 -4.26 -4.89
CA PHE A 95 30.19 -4.61 -3.75
C PHE A 95 30.13 -6.11 -3.44
N ARG A 96 28.95 -6.73 -3.46
CA ARG A 96 28.80 -8.18 -3.33
C ARG A 96 29.62 -8.94 -4.40
N MET A 97 29.61 -8.47 -5.64
CA MET A 97 30.43 -9.05 -6.72
C MET A 97 31.94 -8.83 -6.52
N GLU A 98 32.34 -7.71 -5.92
CA GLU A 98 33.74 -7.43 -5.57
C GLU A 98 34.24 -8.36 -4.46
N LEU A 99 33.40 -8.65 -3.45
CA LEU A 99 33.67 -9.62 -2.39
C LEU A 99 33.72 -11.06 -2.95
N ALA A 100 32.76 -11.43 -3.79
CA ALA A 100 32.71 -12.77 -4.41
C ALA A 100 33.97 -13.08 -5.24
N ARG A 101 34.53 -12.09 -5.95
CA ARG A 101 35.81 -12.23 -6.67
C ARG A 101 37.01 -12.56 -5.78
N ARG A 102 36.91 -12.33 -4.47
CA ARG A 102 37.91 -12.70 -3.44
C ARG A 102 37.48 -13.91 -2.62
N ASN A 103 36.49 -14.68 -3.09
CA ASN A 103 35.91 -15.81 -2.38
C ASN A 103 35.35 -15.43 -1.00
N ILE A 104 34.86 -14.20 -0.85
CA ILE A 104 34.11 -13.77 0.33
C ILE A 104 32.63 -13.85 -0.02
N ASP A 105 31.92 -14.78 0.60
CA ASP A 105 30.47 -14.85 0.48
C ASP A 105 29.82 -13.75 1.34
N ALA A 106 28.84 -13.07 0.75
CA ALA A 106 28.23 -11.89 1.32
C ALA A 106 26.73 -11.86 1.02
N VAL A 107 25.92 -12.04 2.07
CA VAL A 107 24.46 -12.15 1.96
C VAL A 107 23.81 -10.90 2.56
N PRO A 108 22.94 -10.18 1.83
CA PRO A 108 22.26 -9.01 2.36
C PRO A 108 21.21 -9.39 3.41
N VAL A 109 21.00 -8.53 4.41
CA VAL A 109 20.03 -8.75 5.49
C VAL A 109 18.61 -9.02 4.96
N CYS A 110 18.19 -8.38 3.87
CA CYS A 110 16.87 -8.63 3.28
C CYS A 110 16.68 -10.03 2.66
N GLU A 111 17.78 -10.76 2.41
CA GLU A 111 17.73 -12.17 2.02
C GLU A 111 17.72 -13.11 3.24
N LEU A 112 18.14 -12.62 4.42
CA LEU A 112 18.25 -13.39 5.68
C LEU A 112 17.10 -13.18 6.66
N ALA A 113 16.32 -12.11 6.48
CA ALA A 113 15.24 -11.73 7.39
C ALA A 113 14.01 -11.27 6.60
N GLU A 114 12.84 -11.56 7.15
CA GLU A 114 11.55 -11.31 6.51
C GLU A 114 10.59 -10.60 7.48
N ILE A 115 9.94 -9.54 7.01
CA ILE A 115 8.83 -8.91 7.72
C ILE A 115 7.57 -9.74 7.42
N VAL A 116 7.02 -10.37 8.44
CA VAL A 116 5.93 -11.34 8.30
C VAL A 116 4.55 -10.71 8.28
N ASP A 117 4.41 -9.53 8.88
CA ASP A 117 3.20 -8.73 8.83
C ASP A 117 3.37 -7.62 7.78
N PRO A 118 2.75 -7.74 6.59
CA PRO A 118 2.89 -6.76 5.52
C PRO A 118 2.42 -5.37 5.89
N HIS A 119 1.55 -5.24 6.90
CA HIS A 119 1.09 -3.94 7.41
C HIS A 119 2.26 -3.05 7.85
N TRP A 120 3.34 -3.66 8.35
CA TRP A 120 4.52 -2.97 8.84
C TRP A 120 5.63 -2.81 7.79
N GLY A 121 5.52 -3.49 6.65
CA GLY A 121 6.53 -3.54 5.60
C GLY A 121 7.06 -2.16 5.20
N PRO A 122 6.21 -1.25 4.68
CA PRO A 122 6.63 0.08 4.24
C PRO A 122 7.32 0.90 5.33
N ALA A 123 6.77 0.90 6.55
CA ALA A 123 7.30 1.70 7.66
C ALA A 123 8.65 1.16 8.17
N LEU A 124 8.76 -0.16 8.34
CA LEU A 124 9.99 -0.79 8.86
C LEU A 124 11.10 -0.80 7.81
N GLU A 125 10.80 -1.12 6.55
CA GLU A 125 11.80 -1.05 5.48
C GLU A 125 12.23 0.40 5.18
N GLY A 126 11.30 1.34 5.33
CA GLY A 126 11.58 2.78 5.27
C GLY A 126 12.50 3.22 6.40
N LEU A 127 12.25 2.75 7.63
CA LEU A 127 13.05 3.05 8.83
C LEU A 127 14.45 2.43 8.74
N LEU A 128 14.56 1.20 8.24
CA LEU A 128 15.84 0.55 7.97
C LEU A 128 16.62 1.27 6.86
N GLY A 129 15.92 1.82 5.87
CA GLY A 129 16.55 2.51 4.74
C GLY A 129 17.57 1.60 4.06
N ARG A 130 18.83 2.03 3.97
CA ARG A 130 19.93 1.23 3.40
C ARG A 130 20.36 0.04 4.26
N ALA A 131 20.01 0.02 5.55
CA ALA A 131 20.41 -1.05 6.45
C ALA A 131 19.81 -2.41 6.08
N ARG A 132 18.67 -2.45 5.38
CA ARG A 132 18.09 -3.69 4.84
C ARG A 132 18.98 -4.40 3.81
N GLU A 133 19.87 -3.65 3.16
CA GLU A 133 20.84 -4.17 2.19
C GLU A 133 22.24 -4.41 2.81
N ALA A 134 22.38 -4.27 4.14
CA ALA A 134 23.65 -4.51 4.80
C ALA A 134 24.11 -5.95 4.54
N LEU A 135 25.38 -6.13 4.20
CA LEU A 135 25.95 -7.43 3.88
C LEU A 135 26.48 -8.11 5.14
N VAL A 136 26.02 -9.34 5.36
CA VAL A 136 26.55 -10.29 6.34
C VAL A 136 27.64 -11.11 5.66
N VAL A 137 28.80 -11.19 6.31
CA VAL A 137 29.95 -11.99 5.88
C VAL A 137 30.44 -12.82 7.06
N ALA A 138 31.11 -13.93 6.77
CA ALA A 138 31.70 -14.77 7.82
C ALA A 138 32.65 -13.96 8.72
N PRO A 139 32.63 -14.15 10.07
CA PRO A 139 33.41 -13.34 11.00
C PRO A 139 34.92 -13.29 10.73
N ASP A 140 35.49 -14.40 10.25
CA ASP A 140 36.90 -14.53 9.87
C ASP A 140 37.26 -13.78 8.58
N ARG A 141 36.26 -13.45 7.74
CA ARG A 141 36.42 -12.70 6.49
C ARG A 141 36.06 -11.23 6.62
N LEU A 142 35.52 -10.80 7.77
CA LEU A 142 35.00 -9.44 7.99
C LEU A 142 36.08 -8.37 7.80
N GLU A 143 37.28 -8.60 8.33
CA GLU A 143 38.38 -7.62 8.24
C GLU A 143 38.84 -7.44 6.78
N GLU A 144 38.91 -8.55 6.02
CA GLU A 144 39.22 -8.50 4.59
C GLU A 144 38.14 -7.75 3.80
N ALA A 145 36.86 -8.04 4.08
CA ALA A 145 35.73 -7.35 3.46
C ALA A 145 35.74 -5.84 3.79
N LEU A 146 36.05 -5.49 5.03
CA LEU A 146 36.19 -4.10 5.47
C LEU A 146 37.37 -3.41 4.75
N GLY A 147 38.49 -4.10 4.56
CA GLY A 147 39.61 -3.60 3.76
C GLY A 147 39.22 -3.29 2.31
N VAL A 148 38.41 -4.15 1.68
CA VAL A 148 37.86 -3.88 0.33
C VAL A 148 36.98 -2.65 0.32
N LEU A 149 36.09 -2.51 1.31
CA LEU A 149 35.20 -1.35 1.45
C LEU A 149 35.99 -0.05 1.62
N GLN A 150 36.99 -0.05 2.50
CA GLN A 150 37.85 1.11 2.77
C GLN A 150 38.69 1.50 1.54
N GLY A 151 39.30 0.53 0.85
CA GLY A 151 40.11 0.76 -0.33
C GLY A 151 39.30 1.28 -1.54
N ASN A 152 37.99 1.08 -1.55
CA ASN A 152 37.07 1.49 -2.61
C ASN A 152 35.98 2.43 -2.09
N ARG A 153 36.27 3.22 -1.06
CA ARG A 153 35.28 4.03 -0.33
C ARG A 153 34.46 4.95 -1.22
N ASP A 154 35.04 5.52 -2.28
CA ASP A 154 34.31 6.45 -3.16
C ASP A 154 33.22 5.72 -3.95
N ARG A 155 33.49 4.46 -4.32
CA ARG A 155 32.56 3.59 -5.07
C ARG A 155 31.51 2.93 -4.18
N PHE A 156 31.90 2.50 -2.97
CA PHE A 156 31.04 1.72 -2.08
C PHE A 156 30.64 2.48 -0.81
N SER A 157 30.73 3.82 -0.81
CA SER A 157 30.43 4.70 0.33
C SER A 157 29.08 4.48 0.99
N ARG A 158 28.13 3.90 0.26
CA ARG A 158 26.76 3.67 0.72
C ARG A 158 26.46 2.21 1.10
N CYS A 159 27.44 1.32 0.97
CA CYS A 159 27.35 -0.08 1.40
C CYS A 159 27.58 -0.18 2.91
N ILE A 160 26.95 -1.17 3.54
CA ILE A 160 27.06 -1.41 4.98
C ILE A 160 27.49 -2.86 5.17
N LEU A 161 28.51 -3.09 6.00
CA LEU A 161 28.88 -4.41 6.49
C LEU A 161 28.32 -4.60 7.90
N VAL A 162 27.74 -5.77 8.16
CA VAL A 162 27.36 -6.19 9.51
C VAL A 162 28.63 -6.58 10.26
N LYS A 163 28.82 -6.01 11.46
CA LYS A 163 29.98 -6.33 12.33
C LYS A 163 29.78 -7.70 12.99
N THR A 164 29.94 -8.77 12.22
CA THR A 164 29.67 -10.15 12.63
C THR A 164 30.52 -10.60 13.83
N THR A 165 31.68 -9.99 14.07
CA THR A 165 32.54 -10.21 15.24
C THR A 165 31.93 -9.80 16.59
N ASP A 166 30.96 -8.88 16.62
CA ASP A 166 30.38 -8.34 17.86
C ASP A 166 28.94 -8.84 18.13
N THR A 167 28.42 -9.71 17.27
CA THR A 167 27.00 -10.12 17.30
C THR A 167 26.67 -11.11 18.43
N ALA A 168 27.65 -11.91 18.88
CA ALA A 168 27.44 -12.94 19.90
C ALA A 168 27.01 -12.38 21.28
N GLY A 169 27.39 -11.14 21.60
CA GLY A 169 27.00 -10.45 22.84
C GLY A 169 25.71 -9.62 22.72
N GLN A 170 25.23 -9.40 21.50
CA GLN A 170 24.03 -8.62 21.19
C GLN A 170 22.80 -9.52 21.21
N ARG A 171 22.44 -10.07 22.38
CA ARG A 171 21.09 -10.63 22.56
C ARG A 171 20.11 -9.47 22.49
N ALA A 172 19.10 -9.54 21.61
CA ALA A 172 18.17 -8.44 21.46
C ALA A 172 17.47 -8.18 22.81
N ARG A 173 17.68 -6.96 23.32
CA ARG A 173 16.95 -6.47 24.48
C ARG A 173 15.63 -5.91 23.94
N ARG A 174 14.52 -6.48 24.43
CA ARG A 174 13.11 -6.25 24.05
C ARG A 174 12.68 -6.95 22.77
N PHE A 175 12.18 -8.18 22.94
CA PHE A 175 11.50 -8.93 21.89
C PHE A 175 9.98 -8.81 21.95
N ASP A 176 9.39 -8.43 23.10
CA ASP A 176 8.00 -8.81 23.32
C ASP A 176 6.97 -7.90 22.61
N ASP A 177 7.27 -6.60 22.40
CA ASP A 177 6.31 -5.64 21.81
C ASP A 177 6.88 -4.67 20.74
N GLY A 178 8.13 -4.87 20.31
CA GLY A 178 8.84 -3.97 19.37
C GLY A 178 8.82 -4.46 17.91
N PRO A 179 9.42 -3.71 16.97
CA PRO A 179 9.50 -4.08 15.55
C PRO A 179 10.10 -5.46 15.24
N LEU A 180 10.93 -6.01 16.13
CA LEU A 180 11.48 -7.36 15.96
C LEU A 180 10.41 -8.46 16.10
N SER A 181 9.29 -8.19 16.77
CA SER A 181 8.18 -9.16 16.91
C SER A 181 7.50 -9.51 15.58
N VAL A 182 7.64 -8.63 14.56
CA VAL A 182 7.07 -8.81 13.22
C VAL A 182 8.13 -9.15 12.17
N ILE A 183 9.34 -9.53 12.60
CA ILE A 183 10.44 -9.92 11.73
C ILE A 183 10.93 -11.33 12.10
N GLU A 184 10.91 -12.23 11.13
CA GLU A 184 11.47 -13.58 11.24
C GLU A 184 12.88 -13.65 10.63
N THR A 185 13.81 -14.30 11.31
CA THR A 185 15.15 -14.59 10.79
C THR A 185 15.79 -15.74 11.59
N ASP A 186 16.46 -16.64 10.87
CA ASP A 186 17.26 -17.72 11.46
C ASP A 186 18.76 -17.36 11.56
N ASP A 187 19.18 -16.24 10.95
CA ASP A 187 20.57 -15.80 10.96
C ASP A 187 20.88 -14.95 12.21
N PRO A 188 21.79 -15.39 13.09
CA PRO A 188 22.07 -14.70 14.34
C PRO A 188 22.72 -13.32 14.12
N HIS A 189 23.43 -13.11 13.02
CA HIS A 189 24.05 -11.83 12.70
C HIS A 189 23.02 -10.81 12.20
N ALA A 190 22.09 -11.24 11.35
CA ALA A 190 20.95 -10.45 10.91
C ALA A 190 20.06 -10.08 12.10
N ALA A 191 19.73 -11.05 12.97
CA ALA A 191 18.95 -10.82 14.19
C ALA A 191 19.60 -9.76 15.10
N ALA A 192 20.90 -9.90 15.40
CA ALA A 192 21.64 -8.94 16.21
C ALA A 192 21.69 -7.54 15.57
N PHE A 193 21.96 -7.48 14.27
CA PHE A 193 22.03 -6.22 13.52
C PHE A 193 20.69 -5.48 13.51
N LEU A 194 19.60 -6.19 13.21
CA LEU A 194 18.24 -5.66 13.26
C LEU A 194 17.87 -5.24 14.67
N GLY A 195 18.27 -6.00 15.69
CA GLY A 195 18.06 -5.65 17.09
C GLY A 195 18.71 -4.33 17.49
N VAL A 196 19.94 -4.06 17.02
CA VAL A 196 20.60 -2.76 17.22
C VAL A 196 19.87 -1.63 16.49
N ARG A 197 19.39 -1.88 15.26
CA ARG A 197 18.76 -0.85 14.42
C ARG A 197 17.34 -0.51 14.86
N LEU A 198 16.58 -1.51 15.28
CA LEU A 198 15.14 -1.41 15.53
C LEU A 198 14.74 -1.59 16.99
N GLY A 199 15.54 -2.25 17.82
CA GLY A 199 15.15 -2.62 19.20
C GLY A 199 14.95 -1.45 20.17
N GLY A 200 15.29 -0.23 19.75
CA GLY A 200 14.98 1.00 20.48
C GLY A 200 13.68 1.68 20.07
N TYR A 201 12.94 1.12 19.11
CA TYR A 201 11.62 1.61 18.69
C TYR A 201 10.54 0.69 19.22
N ASP A 202 9.39 1.27 19.54
CA ASP A 202 8.14 0.55 19.77
C ASP A 202 7.22 0.66 18.54
N LEU A 203 6.20 -0.20 18.46
CA LEU A 203 5.17 -0.16 17.41
C LEU A 203 3.96 0.65 17.90
N ALA A 204 3.64 1.75 17.21
CA ALA A 204 2.43 2.54 17.47
C ALA A 204 1.31 2.10 16.52
N ARG A 205 0.11 1.79 17.04
CA ARG A 205 -1.03 1.36 16.21
C ARG A 205 -1.43 2.42 15.18
N ASP A 206 -1.31 3.68 15.55
CA ASP A 206 -1.63 4.83 14.71
C ASP A 206 -0.79 6.08 15.06
N ASP A 207 -0.98 7.14 14.27
CA ASP A 207 -0.29 8.41 14.46
C ASP A 207 -0.69 9.15 15.74
N ALA A 208 -1.85 8.83 16.33
CA ALA A 208 -2.31 9.45 17.58
C ALA A 208 -1.61 8.82 18.79
N GLU A 209 -1.39 7.52 18.76
CA GLU A 209 -0.58 6.78 19.72
C GLU A 209 0.89 7.19 19.63
N LEU A 210 1.44 7.31 18.42
CA LEU A 210 2.82 7.74 18.18
C LEU A 210 3.18 9.04 18.91
N ARG A 211 2.25 10.00 18.99
CA ARG A 211 2.45 11.30 19.67
C ARG A 211 2.70 11.19 21.18
N ARG A 212 2.29 10.09 21.81
CA ARG A 212 2.43 9.84 23.25
C ARG A 212 3.66 9.00 23.58
N MET A 213 4.36 8.50 22.56
CA MET A 213 5.49 7.59 22.71
C MET A 213 6.81 8.34 22.58
N SER A 214 7.84 7.85 23.27
CA SER A 214 9.18 8.46 23.27
C SER A 214 9.98 8.10 22.02
N ARG A 215 9.86 6.84 21.56
CA ARG A 215 10.52 6.35 20.35
C ARG A 215 9.72 5.22 19.71
N ALA A 216 9.04 5.52 18.62
CA ALA A 216 8.11 4.58 17.99
C ALA A 216 8.00 4.80 16.49
N VAL A 217 7.44 3.81 15.80
CA VAL A 217 7.08 3.87 14.37
C VAL A 217 5.61 3.48 14.21
N ALA A 218 4.89 4.22 13.37
CA ALA A 218 3.51 3.93 12.99
C ALA A 218 3.45 3.35 11.56
N PRO A 219 2.39 2.60 11.21
CA PRO A 219 2.21 2.01 9.87
C PRO A 219 2.21 3.04 8.74
N SER A 220 1.85 4.30 9.05
CA SER A 220 1.92 5.44 8.12
C SER A 220 3.36 5.78 7.66
N GLY A 221 4.39 5.19 8.28
CA GLY A 221 5.79 5.56 8.10
C GLY A 221 6.22 6.76 8.95
N ARG A 222 5.32 7.34 9.76
CA ARG A 222 5.69 8.33 10.76
C ARG A 222 6.47 7.67 11.89
N THR A 223 7.51 8.36 12.34
CA THR A 223 8.40 7.92 13.42
C THR A 223 8.58 9.05 14.41
N THR A 224 8.70 8.71 15.68
CA THR A 224 9.13 9.62 16.75
C THR A 224 10.42 9.08 17.34
N ALA A 225 11.36 9.96 17.65
CA ALA A 225 12.58 9.63 18.38
C ALA A 225 13.01 10.81 19.24
N GLY A 226 12.68 10.77 20.53
CA GLY A 226 12.93 11.87 21.45
C GLY A 226 12.10 13.10 21.08
N MET A 227 12.77 14.15 20.61
CA MET A 227 12.13 15.44 20.27
C MET A 227 11.87 15.62 18.77
N ALA A 228 12.07 14.58 17.96
CA ALA A 228 11.96 14.66 16.51
C ALA A 228 10.87 13.73 15.97
N TYR A 229 10.08 14.26 15.03
CA TYR A 229 9.26 13.46 14.13
C TYR A 229 9.94 13.35 12.78
N SER A 230 9.86 12.18 12.16
CA SER A 230 10.26 12.00 10.77
C SER A 230 9.29 11.10 10.03
N VAL A 231 9.25 11.21 8.71
CA VAL A 231 8.44 10.34 7.86
C VAL A 231 9.38 9.55 6.98
N THR A 232 9.28 8.23 7.01
CA THR A 232 10.06 7.37 6.14
C THR A 232 9.59 7.56 4.71
N ARG A 233 10.55 7.74 3.79
CA ARG A 233 10.22 7.76 2.35
C ARG A 233 9.63 6.42 1.93
N SER A 234 8.78 6.43 0.91
CA SER A 234 8.39 5.20 0.21
C SER A 234 9.63 4.52 -0.38
N VAL A 235 9.69 3.21 -0.22
CA VAL A 235 10.81 2.38 -0.66
C VAL A 235 10.29 1.10 -1.30
N ASP A 236 11.07 0.56 -2.23
CA ASP A 236 10.82 -0.80 -2.71
C ASP A 236 11.00 -1.78 -1.55
N LEU A 237 10.02 -2.66 -1.39
CA LEU A 237 9.99 -3.68 -0.33
C LEU A 237 10.87 -4.86 -0.76
N LEU A 238 11.90 -5.15 0.04
CA LEU A 238 12.84 -6.25 -0.12
C LEU A 238 12.64 -7.34 0.94
N MET A 239 12.14 -6.96 2.11
CA MET A 239 11.99 -7.83 3.28
C MET A 239 10.56 -8.30 3.50
N THR A 240 9.57 -7.63 2.90
CA THR A 240 8.14 -7.92 3.18
C THR A 240 7.64 -9.17 2.46
N ARG A 241 7.10 -10.14 3.22
CA ARG A 241 6.59 -11.41 2.70
C ARG A 241 5.55 -11.21 1.58
N GLY A 242 5.72 -11.90 0.46
CA GLY A 242 4.80 -11.84 -0.70
C GLY A 242 4.75 -10.52 -1.46
N GLN A 243 5.40 -9.46 -0.96
CA GLN A 243 5.42 -8.11 -1.54
C GLN A 243 6.83 -7.69 -2.00
N ARG A 244 7.74 -8.66 -2.17
CA ARG A 244 9.08 -8.45 -2.72
C ARG A 244 8.98 -8.03 -4.19
N GLY A 245 8.92 -6.72 -4.43
CA GLY A 245 8.66 -6.17 -5.76
C GLY A 245 7.27 -6.51 -6.31
N PRO A 246 6.93 -6.02 -7.52
CA PRO A 246 5.63 -6.24 -8.10
C PRO A 246 5.52 -7.68 -8.61
N THR A 247 4.98 -8.58 -7.79
CA THR A 247 4.46 -9.85 -8.28
C THR A 247 3.30 -9.58 -9.25
N ALA A 248 3.09 -10.45 -10.24
CA ALA A 248 1.98 -10.30 -11.19
C ALA A 248 0.61 -10.29 -10.49
N GLU A 249 0.54 -10.94 -9.32
CA GLU A 249 -0.63 -10.98 -8.45
C GLU A 249 -0.83 -9.68 -7.66
N SER A 250 0.24 -9.08 -7.09
CA SER A 250 0.15 -7.77 -6.45
C SER A 250 -0.27 -6.67 -7.43
N ARG A 251 0.18 -6.75 -8.69
CA ARG A 251 -0.32 -5.88 -9.78
C ARG A 251 -1.82 -6.04 -10.05
N ARG A 252 -2.28 -7.29 -10.18
CA ARG A 252 -3.71 -7.58 -10.39
C ARG A 252 -4.58 -7.11 -9.22
N ASN A 253 -4.13 -7.33 -7.99
CA ASN A 253 -4.88 -6.91 -6.80
C ASN A 253 -4.96 -5.39 -6.70
N HIS A 254 -3.90 -4.67 -7.07
CA HIS A 254 -3.92 -3.21 -7.18
C HIS A 254 -4.86 -2.72 -8.29
N GLU A 255 -4.82 -3.33 -9.48
CA GLU A 255 -5.72 -3.01 -10.59
C GLU A 255 -7.20 -3.19 -10.18
N ILE A 256 -7.51 -4.26 -9.44
CA ILE A 256 -8.84 -4.53 -8.89
C ILE A 256 -9.24 -3.44 -7.88
N ALA A 257 -8.36 -3.12 -6.93
CA ALA A 257 -8.62 -2.09 -5.91
C ALA A 257 -8.84 -0.69 -6.52
N VAL A 258 -8.06 -0.32 -7.54
CA VAL A 258 -8.21 0.95 -8.27
C VAL A 258 -9.51 0.98 -9.08
N THR A 259 -9.90 -0.15 -9.66
CA THR A 259 -11.14 -0.27 -10.43
C THR A 259 -12.36 -0.12 -9.52
N GLU A 260 -12.30 -0.74 -8.35
CA GLU A 260 -13.36 -0.64 -7.35
C GLU A 260 -13.47 0.78 -6.75
N ALA A 261 -12.34 1.43 -6.46
CA ALA A 261 -12.33 2.83 -6.02
C ALA A 261 -12.93 3.78 -7.08
N LYS A 262 -12.64 3.55 -8.37
CA LYS A 262 -13.24 4.30 -9.48
C LYS A 262 -14.74 4.03 -9.61
N ARG A 263 -15.19 2.78 -9.40
CA ARG A 263 -16.62 2.42 -9.41
C ARG A 263 -17.38 3.15 -8.31
N LEU A 264 -16.90 3.06 -7.07
CA LEU A 264 -17.50 3.72 -5.91
C LEU A 264 -17.52 5.24 -6.04
N ARG A 265 -16.48 5.82 -6.66
CA ARG A 265 -16.45 7.26 -6.99
C ARG A 265 -17.46 7.63 -8.07
N GLY A 266 -17.65 6.78 -9.08
CA GLY A 266 -18.68 6.97 -10.10
C GLY A 266 -20.08 6.93 -9.51
N GLU A 267 -20.36 5.97 -8.63
CA GLU A 267 -21.63 5.85 -7.91
C GLU A 267 -21.93 7.07 -7.04
N ALA A 268 -20.92 7.58 -6.33
CA ALA A 268 -21.05 8.80 -5.52
C ALA A 268 -21.32 10.07 -6.35
N VAL A 269 -20.89 10.11 -7.62
CA VAL A 269 -21.15 11.24 -8.54
C VAL A 269 -22.54 11.14 -9.16
N VAL A 270 -23.07 9.93 -9.37
CA VAL A 270 -24.42 9.71 -9.92
C VAL A 270 -25.51 9.97 -8.87
N LEU A 271 -25.20 9.79 -7.58
CA LEU A 271 -26.13 10.02 -6.46
C LEU A 271 -26.24 11.50 -6.04
N ARG A 272 -25.50 12.41 -6.67
CA ARG A 272 -25.44 13.84 -6.37
C ARG A 272 -25.99 14.64 -7.55
#